data_AF-A0A7K2XGQ3-F1
#
_entry.id   AF-A0A7K2XGQ3-F1
#
_cell.length_a   1.000
_cell.length_b   1.000
_cell.length_c   1.000
_cell.angle_alpha   90.00
_cell.angle_beta   90.00
_cell.angle_gamma   90.00
#
_symmetry.space_group_name_H-M   'P 1'
#
loop_
_entity.id
_entity.type
_entity.pdbx_description
1 polymer ?
#
loop_
_entity_poly.entity_id
_entity_poly.type
_entity_poly.pdbx_seq_one_letter_code
_entity_poly.pdbx_strand_id
1 'polypeptide(L)'
;ADALARVLRERGAGRGTLVALAVPASADTVVAMLAVLRAGAAYVPVDPEYPHARIRRILDDARPVLLLTGKDVPADTPTGGIPRLSLDDPAVRAGDPAPGSGETAAPHPADAAYVIHTSGSTGRPKGV
;
A
#
# COMPACT_ATOMS: atom_id res chain seq x y z
N ALA A 1 11.92 -7.03 2.88
CA ALA A 1 10.49 -7.18 2.58
C ALA A 1 9.74 -7.95 3.67
N ASP A 2 10.24 -9.10 4.17
CA ASP A 2 9.50 -9.92 5.15
C ASP A 2 9.16 -9.23 6.46
N ALA A 3 10.07 -8.41 7.01
CA ALA A 3 9.79 -7.62 8.20
C ALA A 3 8.65 -6.62 7.99
N LEU A 4 8.70 -5.87 6.88
CA LEU A 4 7.62 -4.95 6.51
C LEU A 4 6.30 -5.70 6.25
N ALA A 5 6.34 -6.88 5.61
CA ALA A 5 5.14 -7.69 5.36
C ALA A 5 4.43 -8.08 6.68
N ARG A 6 5.19 -8.39 7.74
CA ARG A 6 4.64 -8.67 9.08
C ARG A 6 3.93 -7.44 9.67
N VAL A 7 4.59 -6.28 9.63
CA VAL A 7 3.99 -5.01 10.07
C VAL A 7 2.71 -4.71 9.28
N LEU A 8 2.72 -4.92 7.97
CA LEU A 8 1.53 -4.71 7.13
C LEU A 8 0.37 -5.64 7.54
N ARG A 9 0.65 -6.90 7.90
CA ARG A 9 -0.38 -7.84 8.40
C ARG A 9 -0.99 -7.38 9.72
N GLU A 10 -0.18 -6.89 10.65
CA GLU A 10 -0.65 -6.31 11.92
C GLU A 10 -1.53 -5.07 11.68
N ARG A 11 -1.34 -4.39 10.55
CA ARG A 11 -2.15 -3.25 10.09
C ARG A 11 -3.34 -3.65 9.22
N GLY A 12 -3.64 -4.95 9.10
CA GLY A 12 -4.82 -5.46 8.40
C GLY A 12 -4.61 -5.82 6.92
N ALA A 13 -3.37 -5.80 6.42
CA ALA A 13 -3.08 -6.30 5.08
C ALA A 13 -3.21 -7.84 5.04
N GLY A 14 -3.90 -8.32 4.01
CA GLY A 14 -4.14 -9.75 3.78
C GLY A 14 -4.89 -10.00 2.47
N ARG A 15 -5.27 -11.27 2.27
CA ARG A 15 -5.98 -11.71 1.06
C ARG A 15 -7.27 -10.90 0.83
N GLY A 16 -7.45 -10.38 -0.38
CA GLY A 16 -8.62 -9.58 -0.75
C GLY A 16 -8.59 -8.14 -0.26
N THR A 17 -7.50 -7.69 0.35
CA THR A 17 -7.30 -6.29 0.78
C THR A 17 -6.30 -5.56 -0.13
N LEU A 18 -6.35 -4.23 -0.10
CA LEU A 18 -5.45 -3.36 -0.86
C LEU A 18 -4.60 -2.48 0.07
N VAL A 19 -3.35 -2.22 -0.31
CA VAL A 19 -2.48 -1.24 0.35
C VAL A 19 -2.10 -0.17 -0.67
N ALA A 20 -2.39 1.10 -0.38
CA ALA A 20 -1.96 2.20 -1.22
C ALA A 20 -0.47 2.49 -1.01
N LEU A 21 0.25 2.71 -2.11
CA LEU A 21 1.68 3.04 -2.13
C LEU A 21 1.86 4.43 -2.70
N ALA A 22 2.06 5.41 -1.82
CA ALA A 22 2.57 6.73 -2.21
C ALA A 22 4.04 6.80 -1.82
N VAL A 23 4.90 6.08 -2.54
CA VAL A 23 6.34 6.03 -2.29
C VAL A 23 7.06 6.42 -3.58
N PRO A 24 7.93 7.44 -3.58
CA PRO A 24 8.68 7.84 -4.78
C PRO A 24 9.52 6.71 -5.35
N ALA A 25 9.76 6.73 -6.67
CA ALA A 25 10.54 5.70 -7.36
C ALA A 25 11.93 5.52 -6.72
N SER A 26 12.15 4.35 -6.11
CA SER A 26 13.35 4.02 -5.33
C SER A 26 13.41 2.51 -5.06
N ALA A 27 14.51 2.04 -4.47
CA ALA A 27 14.60 0.67 -3.98
C ALA A 27 13.53 0.36 -2.91
N ASP A 28 13.17 1.34 -2.08
CA ASP A 28 12.17 1.20 -1.04
C ASP A 28 10.78 0.93 -1.63
N THR A 29 10.47 1.48 -2.80
CA THR A 29 9.22 1.20 -3.52
C THR A 29 9.13 -0.27 -3.95
N VAL A 30 10.23 -0.85 -4.42
CA VAL A 30 10.28 -2.29 -4.75
C VAL A 30 10.11 -3.14 -3.49
N VAL A 31 10.78 -2.77 -2.39
CA VAL A 31 10.64 -3.46 -1.10
C VAL A 31 9.20 -3.38 -0.58
N ALA A 32 8.55 -2.23 -0.71
CA ALA A 32 7.16 -2.00 -0.33
C ALA A 32 6.20 -2.86 -1.16
N MET A 33 6.34 -2.87 -2.49
CA MET A 33 5.54 -3.73 -3.37
C MET A 33 5.66 -5.21 -2.97
N LEU A 34 6.90 -5.70 -2.80
CA LEU A 34 7.13 -7.08 -2.39
C LEU A 34 6.59 -7.38 -1.00
N ALA A 35 6.65 -6.43 -0.07
CA ALA A 35 6.12 -6.60 1.28
C ALA A 35 4.58 -6.69 1.29
N VAL A 36 3.89 -5.88 0.47
CA VAL A 36 2.43 -5.95 0.29
C VAL A 36 2.03 -7.32 -0.26
N LEU A 37 2.71 -7.79 -1.31
CA LEU A 37 2.46 -9.11 -1.89
C LEU A 37 2.74 -10.25 -0.90
N ARG A 38 3.84 -10.15 -0.13
CA ARG A 38 4.18 -11.12 0.93
C ARG A 38 3.23 -11.07 2.13
N ALA A 39 2.53 -9.95 2.34
CA ALA A 39 1.43 -9.85 3.30
C ALA A 39 0.14 -10.52 2.76
N GLY A 40 0.10 -10.87 1.47
CA GLY A 40 -1.05 -11.45 0.80
C GLY A 40 -2.04 -10.42 0.25
N ALA A 41 -1.69 -9.13 0.27
CA ALA A 41 -2.51 -8.05 -0.25
C ALA A 41 -2.06 -7.62 -1.65
N ALA A 42 -2.92 -6.88 -2.36
CA ALA A 42 -2.55 -6.19 -3.59
C ALA A 42 -2.13 -4.74 -3.30
N TYR A 43 -1.26 -4.17 -4.12
CA TYR A 43 -0.89 -2.76 -3.98
C TYR A 43 -1.62 -1.84 -4.97
N VAL A 44 -1.85 -0.59 -4.55
CA VAL A 44 -2.43 0.48 -5.38
C VAL A 44 -1.39 1.59 -5.47
N PRO A 45 -0.70 1.79 -6.61
CA PRO A 45 0.25 2.87 -6.73
C PRO A 45 -0.49 4.21 -6.79
N VAL A 46 -0.06 5.16 -5.96
CA VAL A 46 -0.60 6.52 -5.88
C VAL A 46 0.55 7.49 -6.00
N ASP A 47 0.55 8.27 -7.07
CA ASP A 47 1.57 9.33 -7.24
C ASP A 47 1.25 10.50 -6.27
N PRO A 48 2.15 10.84 -5.34
CA PRO A 48 1.94 11.95 -4.42
C PRO A 48 1.94 13.31 -5.13
N GLU A 49 2.45 13.42 -6.36
CA GLU A 49 2.40 14.64 -7.17
C GLU A 49 1.03 14.87 -7.82
N TYR A 50 0.12 13.88 -7.75
CA TYR A 50 -1.23 14.07 -8.24
C TYR A 50 -2.01 15.12 -7.44
N PRO A 51 -2.92 15.88 -8.09
CA PRO A 51 -3.81 16.78 -7.38
C PRO A 51 -4.57 16.04 -6.27
N HIS A 52 -4.78 16.66 -5.12
CA HIS A 52 -5.43 16.05 -3.95
C HIS A 52 -6.79 15.41 -4.29
N ALA A 53 -7.57 16.03 -5.17
CA ALA A 53 -8.85 15.48 -5.63
C ALA A 53 -8.71 14.18 -6.43
N ARG A 54 -7.59 13.96 -7.13
CA ARG A 54 -7.28 12.70 -7.81
C ARG A 54 -6.84 11.63 -6.82
N ILE A 55 -5.97 11.96 -5.87
CA ILE A 55 -5.56 11.03 -4.81
C ILE A 55 -6.78 10.54 -4.03
N ARG A 56 -7.66 11.44 -3.58
CA ARG A 56 -8.91 11.08 -2.89
C ARG A 56 -9.77 10.12 -3.71
N ARG A 57 -10.00 10.42 -5.00
CA ARG A 57 -10.79 9.54 -5.88
C ARG A 57 -10.20 8.13 -6.01
N ILE A 58 -8.88 8.01 -6.12
CA ILE A 58 -8.21 6.70 -6.17
C ILE A 58 -8.43 5.94 -4.86
N LEU A 59 -8.23 6.61 -3.72
CA LEU A 59 -8.41 5.99 -2.40
C LEU A 59 -9.87 5.63 -2.11
N ASP A 60 -10.83 6.47 -2.51
CA ASP A 60 -12.26 6.23 -2.33
C ASP A 60 -12.76 5.05 -3.19
N ASP A 61 -12.24 4.91 -4.41
CA ASP A 61 -12.55 3.81 -5.33
C ASP A 61 -11.91 2.49 -4.88
N ALA A 62 -10.60 2.52 -4.56
CA ALA A 62 -9.85 1.34 -4.18
C ALA A 62 -10.16 0.84 -2.76
N ARG A 63 -10.49 1.75 -1.83
CA ARG A 63 -10.69 1.47 -0.39
C ARG A 63 -9.55 0.66 0.23
N PRO A 64 -8.29 1.11 0.14
CA PRO A 64 -7.18 0.40 0.74
C PRO A 64 -7.27 0.43 2.27
N VAL A 65 -6.74 -0.60 2.92
CA VAL A 65 -6.71 -0.68 4.39
C VAL A 65 -5.66 0.23 5.01
N LEU A 66 -4.66 0.65 4.21
CA LEU A 66 -3.51 1.44 4.66
C LEU A 66 -2.92 2.26 3.50
N LEU A 67 -2.43 3.46 3.80
CA LEU A 67 -1.54 4.24 2.93
C LEU A 67 -0.09 4.14 3.42
N LEU A 68 0.78 3.51 2.64
CA LEU A 68 2.21 3.44 2.88
C LEU A 68 2.92 4.60 2.15
N THR A 69 3.75 5.35 2.87
CA THR A 69 4.46 6.54 2.36
C THR A 69 5.95 6.50 2.63
N GLY A 70 6.75 7.20 1.81
CA GLY A 70 8.16 7.50 2.11
C GLY A 70 8.37 8.89 2.71
N LYS A 71 9.60 9.18 3.16
CA LYS A 71 10.03 10.47 3.74
C LYS A 71 9.68 11.71 2.93
N ASP A 72 9.76 11.62 1.59
CA ASP A 72 9.64 12.77 0.70
C ASP A 72 8.16 13.05 0.32
N VAL A 73 7.22 12.33 0.93
CA VAL A 73 5.79 12.46 0.64
C VAL A 73 5.18 13.51 1.56
N PRO A 74 4.56 14.57 1.01
CA PRO A 74 4.00 15.66 1.79
C PRO A 74 3.09 15.19 2.94
N ALA A 75 3.17 15.87 4.09
CA ALA A 75 2.37 15.52 5.27
C ALA A 75 0.86 15.71 5.02
N ASP A 76 0.50 16.62 4.11
CA ASP A 76 -0.87 16.96 3.72
C ASP A 76 -1.43 16.08 2.58
N THR A 77 -0.67 15.10 2.10
CA THR A 77 -1.18 14.10 1.13
C THR A 77 -2.46 13.46 1.69
N PRO A 78 -3.59 13.52 0.95
CA PRO A 78 -4.86 13.01 1.43
C PRO A 78 -4.82 11.51 1.73
N THR A 79 -5.30 11.12 2.89
CA THR A 79 -5.42 9.70 3.27
C THR A 79 -6.81 9.12 3.01
N GLY A 80 -7.83 9.95 2.77
CA GLY A 80 -9.22 9.46 2.68
C GLY A 80 -9.74 8.84 3.97
N GLY A 81 -9.11 9.16 5.12
CA GLY A 81 -9.49 8.63 6.43
C GLY A 81 -8.87 7.27 6.77
N ILE A 82 -8.07 6.67 5.88
CA ILE A 82 -7.34 5.44 6.18
C ILE A 82 -6.05 5.74 6.95
N PRO A 83 -5.51 4.79 7.74
CA PRO A 83 -4.26 5.00 8.46
C PRO A 83 -3.08 5.20 7.49
N ARG A 84 -2.15 6.08 7.86
CA ARG A 84 -0.87 6.30 7.15
C ARG A 84 0.26 5.60 7.90
N LEU A 85 1.13 4.91 7.18
CA LEU A 85 2.37 4.32 7.69
C LEU A 85 3.55 4.87 6.90
N SER A 86 4.58 5.37 7.60
CA SER A 86 5.82 5.79 6.95
C SER A 86 6.82 4.66 6.92
N LEU A 87 7.49 4.43 5.78
CA LEU A 87 8.62 3.52 5.66
C LEU A 87 9.82 3.96 6.52
N ASP A 88 9.90 5.24 6.84
CA ASP A 88 10.96 5.82 7.66
C ASP A 88 10.64 5.78 9.16
N ASP A 89 9.46 5.29 9.55
CA ASP A 89 9.12 5.08 10.96
C ASP A 89 10.14 4.11 11.59
N PRO A 90 10.81 4.48 12.69
CA PRO A 90 11.78 3.62 13.36
C PRO A 90 11.22 2.23 13.71
N ALA A 91 9.94 2.12 14.05
CA ALA A 91 9.30 0.83 14.33
C ALA A 91 9.19 -0.04 13.06
N VAL A 92 9.01 0.58 11.89
CA VAL A 92 9.01 -0.10 10.59
C VAL A 92 10.44 -0.50 10.18
N ARG A 93 11.43 0.39 10.40
CA ARG A 93 12.84 0.15 10.03
C ARG A 93 13.55 -0.86 10.92
N ALA A 94 13.25 -0.86 12.22
CA ALA A 94 13.86 -1.77 13.19
C ALA A 94 13.59 -3.23 12.79
N GLY A 95 12.49 -3.51 12.09
CA GLY A 95 12.15 -4.84 11.61
C GLY A 95 11.96 -5.87 12.74
N ASP A 96 11.80 -5.37 13.97
CA ASP A 96 11.92 -6.16 15.18
C ASP A 96 10.85 -7.25 15.18
N PRO A 97 11.24 -8.52 15.35
CA PRO A 97 10.29 -9.62 15.31
C PRO A 97 9.38 -9.59 16.53
N ALA A 98 8.10 -9.27 16.33
CA ALA A 98 7.07 -9.81 17.19
C ALA A 98 7.03 -11.35 16.98
N PRO A 99 7.27 -12.17 18.02
CA PRO A 99 7.14 -13.61 17.90
C PRO A 99 5.67 -13.97 17.61
N GLY A 100 5.43 -14.73 16.53
CA GLY A 100 4.10 -15.27 16.23
C GLY A 100 3.34 -14.62 15.06
N SER A 101 3.96 -13.72 14.29
CA SER A 101 3.38 -13.25 13.03
C SER A 101 3.37 -14.40 11.99
N GLY A 102 2.31 -15.22 12.04
CA GLY A 102 2.22 -16.49 11.33
C GLY A 102 2.52 -16.43 9.84
N GLU A 103 2.85 -17.60 9.29
CA GLU A 103 2.97 -17.82 7.86
C GLU A 103 1.67 -17.40 7.15
N THR A 104 1.82 -16.67 6.06
CA THR A 104 0.71 -16.41 5.14
C THR A 104 0.37 -17.70 4.41
N ALA A 105 -0.93 -17.92 4.18
CA ALA A 105 -1.36 -18.94 3.23
C ALA A 105 -0.66 -18.70 1.88
N ALA A 106 -0.32 -19.79 1.17
CA ALA A 106 0.27 -19.69 -0.15
C ALA A 106 -0.62 -18.84 -1.08
N PRO A 107 -0.04 -17.93 -1.90
CA PRO A 107 -0.81 -17.10 -2.80
C PRO A 107 -1.56 -17.96 -3.82
N HIS A 108 -2.80 -17.60 -4.12
CA HIS A 108 -3.60 -18.26 -5.16
C HIS A 108 -3.48 -17.48 -6.49
N PRO A 109 -3.45 -18.14 -7.67
CA PRO A 109 -3.32 -17.45 -8.96
C PRO A 109 -4.42 -16.43 -9.28
N ALA A 110 -5.57 -16.54 -8.61
CA ALA A 110 -6.69 -15.60 -8.74
C ALA A 110 -6.62 -14.41 -7.77
N ASP A 111 -5.64 -14.38 -6.87
CA ASP A 111 -5.47 -13.25 -5.96
C ASP A 111 -4.89 -12.05 -6.72
N ALA A 112 -5.48 -10.86 -6.51
CA ALA A 112 -4.96 -9.65 -7.11
C ALA A 112 -3.55 -9.35 -6.60
N ALA A 113 -2.65 -8.95 -7.51
CA ALA A 113 -1.31 -8.47 -7.17
C ALA A 113 -1.25 -6.94 -7.06
N TYR A 114 -2.00 -6.25 -7.92
CA TYR A 114 -2.09 -4.80 -7.94
C TYR A 114 -3.43 -4.34 -8.52
N VAL A 115 -3.75 -3.07 -8.27
CA VAL A 115 -4.83 -2.36 -8.93
C VAL A 115 -4.29 -1.03 -9.43
N ILE A 116 -4.37 -0.78 -10.74
CA ILE A 116 -3.86 0.46 -11.36
C ILE A 116 -5.01 1.29 -11.91
N HIS A 117 -5.10 2.55 -11.46
CA HIS A 117 -6.12 3.49 -11.92
C HIS A 117 -5.71 4.17 -13.22
N THR A 118 -6.42 3.82 -14.29
CA THR A 118 -6.30 4.52 -15.57
C THR A 118 -7.18 5.78 -15.59
N SER A 119 -6.91 6.71 -16.51
CA SER A 119 -7.68 7.96 -16.64
C SER A 119 -9.17 7.75 -16.92
N GLY A 120 -9.59 6.56 -17.35
CA GLY A 120 -10.98 6.17 -17.60
C GLY A 120 -11.61 6.97 -18.74
N SER A 121 -11.98 6.31 -19.84
CA SER A 121 -12.67 6.96 -20.97
C SER A 121 -13.99 7.65 -20.59
N THR A 122 -14.57 7.29 -19.44
CA THR A 122 -15.81 7.87 -18.87
C THR A 122 -15.55 8.98 -17.84
N GLY A 123 -14.31 9.47 -17.69
CA GLY A 123 -13.93 10.55 -16.77
C GLY A 123 -13.85 10.17 -15.28
N ARG A 124 -14.20 8.92 -14.93
CA ARG A 124 -13.99 8.33 -13.61
C ARG A 124 -12.85 7.32 -13.69
N PRO A 125 -11.80 7.43 -12.87
CA PRO A 125 -10.76 6.42 -12.79
C PRO A 125 -11.38 5.06 -12.48
N LYS A 126 -10.91 4.01 -13.16
CA LYS A 126 -11.28 2.62 -12.88
C LYS A 126 -10.01 1.88 -12.49
N GLY A 127 -10.05 1.21 -11.34
CA GLY A 127 -9.02 0.22 -10.99
C GLY A 127 -9.11 -0.97 -11.94
N VAL A 128 -8.00 -1.27 -12.62
CA VAL A 128 -7.76 -2.51 -13.37
C VAL A 128 -6.86 -3.40 -12.57
#